data_AF-A0A7L3RQL3-F1
#
_entry.id   AF-A0A7L3RQL3-F1
#
_cell.length_a   1.000
_cell.length_b   1.000
_cell.length_c   1.000
_cell.angle_alpha   90.00
_cell.angle_beta   90.00
_cell.angle_gamma   90.00
#
_symmetry.space_group_name_H-M   'P 1'
#
loop_
_entity.id
_entity.type
_entity.pdbx_description
1 polymer ?
#
loop_
_entity_poly.entity_id
_entity_poly.type
_entity_poly.pdbx_seq_one_letter_code
_entity_poly.pdbx_strand_id
1 'polypeptide(L)'
;CSLFAAALQSYKRDSALRPFPGRYAGGDSKDFEGLLADTNALPSLKELLESVPNTEKRTWDLFSWILSSKVFMIQSTKKQEYEKIQELTGMSGAAVPAPDYLFEIVYSDQMNTKFAQTKGERDLIYAFHGSRLENFHSILHSGLHCHLNRTSLFGEGTYLTSDLSLALLYSPHGLGWQRSALGPILSCIAVCEIIDHPDVKCQVKKKDSEEIDRKRARVKNSEGGDVPQKYFVVTNNQLLRVKHLLVYSQKQHRRPSRQSSWFYTHRFAVMMLLYLLLLIVIGASKSPTFVYYWHRMFD
;
A
#
# COMPACT_ATOMS: atom_id res chain seq x y z
N CYS A 1 2.54 8.37 6.86
CA CYS A 1 3.93 7.88 6.80
C CYS A 1 4.09 6.62 5.94
N SER A 2 3.42 5.49 6.23
CA SER A 2 3.62 4.24 5.47
C SER A 2 3.36 4.34 3.97
N LEU A 3 2.28 5.02 3.57
CA LEU A 3 1.94 5.23 2.15
C LEU A 3 2.97 6.11 1.43
N PHE A 4 3.43 7.18 2.09
CA PHE A 4 4.52 8.02 1.60
C PHE A 4 5.81 7.23 1.39
N ALA A 5 6.20 6.41 2.38
CA ALA A 5 7.39 5.58 2.28
C ALA A 5 7.27 4.54 1.15
N ALA A 6 6.08 3.93 0.97
CA ALA A 6 5.82 3.00 -0.14
C ALA A 6 5.99 3.68 -1.50
N ALA A 7 5.44 4.89 -1.67
CA ALA A 7 5.57 5.68 -2.89
C ALA A 7 7.04 6.06 -3.18
N LEU A 8 7.79 6.47 -2.16
CA LEU A 8 9.19 6.86 -2.28
C LEU A 8 10.12 5.68 -2.62
N GLN A 9 9.92 4.52 -1.98
CA GLN A 9 10.75 3.33 -2.20
C GLN A 9 10.47 2.65 -3.55
N SER A 10 9.33 2.94 -4.17
CA SER A 10 8.97 2.36 -5.47
C SER A 10 9.96 2.76 -6.57
N TYR A 11 10.15 1.87 -7.55
CA TYR A 11 10.83 2.21 -8.81
C TYR A 11 10.02 3.25 -9.61
N LYS A 12 8.71 3.38 -9.35
CA LYS A 12 7.81 4.39 -9.95
C LYS A 12 7.72 5.67 -9.13
N ARG A 13 8.70 5.95 -8.26
CA ARG A 13 8.66 7.08 -7.32
C ARG A 13 8.40 8.44 -7.97
N ASP A 14 8.83 8.65 -9.23
CA ASP A 14 8.54 9.93 -9.91
C ASP A 14 7.04 10.19 -10.15
N SER A 15 6.31 9.15 -10.53
CA SER A 15 4.85 9.24 -10.75
C SER A 15 4.06 9.00 -9.47
N ALA A 16 4.53 8.12 -8.59
CA ALA A 16 3.81 7.68 -7.39
C ALA A 16 3.92 8.68 -6.22
N LEU A 17 5.08 9.34 -6.06
CA LEU A 17 5.32 10.29 -4.98
C LEU A 17 4.87 11.69 -5.37
N ARG A 18 3.56 11.85 -5.57
CA ARG A 18 2.91 13.12 -5.86
C ARG A 18 1.80 13.36 -4.85
N PRO A 19 1.82 14.45 -4.06
CA PRO A 19 2.78 15.55 -4.06
C PRO A 19 4.17 15.11 -3.58
N PHE A 20 5.18 15.90 -3.95
CA PHE A 20 6.59 15.72 -3.59
C PHE A 20 7.03 16.84 -2.62
N PRO A 21 7.86 16.55 -1.60
CA PRO A 21 8.26 17.56 -0.62
C PRO A 21 9.20 18.61 -1.23
N GLY A 22 8.76 19.87 -1.24
CA GLY A 22 9.47 20.97 -1.91
C GLY A 22 10.90 21.21 -1.44
N ARG A 23 11.24 20.84 -0.19
CA ARG A 23 12.63 20.93 0.34
C ARG A 23 13.62 20.06 -0.44
N TYR A 24 13.15 18.99 -1.08
CA TYR A 24 13.96 18.06 -1.86
C TYR A 24 13.82 18.32 -3.37
N ALA A 25 13.13 19.39 -3.75
CA ALA A 25 12.96 19.79 -5.14
C ALA A 25 13.82 21.04 -5.39
N GLY A 26 14.71 20.97 -6.38
CA GLY A 26 15.54 22.07 -6.84
C GLY A 26 15.31 22.32 -8.32
N GLY A 27 14.52 23.35 -8.66
CA GLY A 27 14.10 23.59 -10.04
C GLY A 27 13.35 22.37 -10.61
N ASP A 28 13.86 21.82 -11.71
CA ASP A 28 13.31 20.60 -12.35
C ASP A 28 13.88 19.29 -11.78
N SER A 29 14.85 19.37 -10.87
CA SER A 29 15.49 18.20 -10.25
C SER A 29 14.84 17.82 -8.93
N LYS A 30 14.68 16.52 -8.69
CA LYS A 30 14.18 15.95 -7.43
C LYS A 30 15.28 15.11 -6.77
N ASP A 31 15.64 15.47 -5.55
CA ASP A 31 16.59 14.72 -4.73
C ASP A 31 15.89 13.55 -4.03
N PHE A 32 15.67 12.46 -4.77
CA PHE A 32 15.10 11.23 -4.21
C PHE A 32 16.03 10.54 -3.23
N GLU A 33 17.34 10.63 -3.43
CA GLU A 33 18.33 9.92 -2.60
C GLU A 33 18.45 10.56 -1.22
N GLY A 34 18.53 11.90 -1.15
CA GLY A 34 18.46 12.62 0.11
C GLY A 34 17.15 12.38 0.85
N LEU A 35 16.03 12.38 0.13
CA LEU A 35 14.71 12.08 0.72
C LEU A 35 14.62 10.66 1.26
N LEU A 36 15.17 9.68 0.53
CA LEU A 36 15.20 8.28 0.96
C LEU A 36 16.08 8.09 2.20
N ALA A 37 17.26 8.73 2.23
CA ALA A 37 18.16 8.70 3.39
C ALA A 37 17.45 9.25 4.64
N ASP A 38 16.80 10.40 4.54
CA ASP A 38 16.08 11.00 5.66
C ASP A 38 14.88 10.16 6.10
N THR A 39 14.12 9.61 5.14
CA THR A 39 12.97 8.75 5.42
C THR A 39 13.39 7.47 6.15
N ASN A 40 14.56 6.91 5.80
CA ASN A 40 15.12 5.74 6.48
C ASN A 40 15.64 6.06 7.88
N ALA A 41 16.09 7.29 8.11
CA ALA A 41 16.53 7.77 9.42
C ALA A 41 15.37 8.12 10.36
N LEU A 42 14.13 8.26 9.85
CA LEU A 42 12.98 8.61 10.68
C LEU A 42 12.77 7.60 11.81
N PRO A 43 12.62 8.06 13.07
CA PRO A 43 12.22 7.21 14.18
C PRO A 43 10.76 6.78 14.02
N SER A 44 10.34 5.75 14.75
CA SER A 44 8.91 5.42 14.85
C SER A 44 8.14 6.58 15.48
N LEU A 45 6.84 6.68 15.24
CA LEU A 45 6.02 7.73 15.86
C LEU A 45 5.99 7.63 17.39
N LYS A 46 6.15 6.42 17.96
CA LYS A 46 6.26 6.23 19.40
C LYS A 46 7.56 6.83 19.94
N GLU A 47 8.69 6.49 19.32
CA GLU A 47 10.01 7.04 19.67
C GLU A 47 10.03 8.57 19.52
N LEU A 48 9.41 9.11 18.46
CA LEU A 48 9.31 10.56 18.24
C LEU A 48 8.60 11.29 19.40
N LEU A 49 7.51 10.71 19.91
CA LEU A 49 6.74 11.28 21.03
C LEU A 49 7.50 11.21 22.36
N GLU A 50 8.42 10.25 22.50
CA GLU A 50 9.29 10.12 23.67
C GLU A 50 10.52 11.06 23.58
N SER A 51 10.97 11.40 22.36
CA SER A 51 12.18 12.19 22.10
C SER A 51 11.91 13.66 21.71
N VAL A 52 10.69 14.19 21.91
CA VAL A 52 10.27 15.51 21.42
C VAL A 52 11.29 16.65 21.67
N PRO A 53 11.91 16.81 22.86
CA PRO A 53 12.83 17.93 23.10
C PRO A 53 14.16 17.83 22.33
N ASN A 54 14.58 16.62 21.94
CA ASN A 54 15.90 16.37 21.33
C ASN A 54 15.83 15.97 19.85
N THR A 55 14.65 16.05 19.25
CA THR A 55 14.46 15.60 17.86
C THR A 55 14.96 16.67 16.89
N GLU A 56 15.80 16.25 15.94
CA GLU A 56 16.33 17.13 14.90
C GLU A 56 15.22 17.81 14.10
N LYS A 57 15.42 19.10 13.78
CA LYS A 57 14.47 19.91 13.00
C LYS A 57 14.11 19.25 11.66
N ARG A 58 15.08 18.61 10.99
CA ARG A 58 14.87 17.93 9.70
C ARG A 58 13.84 16.80 9.79
N THR A 59 13.88 16.02 10.87
CA THR A 59 12.91 14.95 11.15
C THR A 59 11.51 15.52 11.37
N TRP A 60 11.40 16.59 12.16
CA TRP A 60 10.13 17.29 12.37
C TRP A 60 9.57 17.90 11.09
N ASP A 61 10.39 18.54 10.28
CA ASP A 61 9.98 19.14 9.01
C ASP A 61 9.40 18.07 8.06
N LEU A 62 10.03 16.89 7.98
CA LEU A 62 9.56 15.80 7.13
C LEU A 62 8.26 15.18 7.67
N PHE A 63 8.16 14.91 8.98
CA PHE A 63 6.90 14.43 9.56
C PHE A 63 5.77 15.44 9.40
N SER A 64 6.04 16.72 9.68
CA SER A 64 5.09 17.80 9.50
C SER A 64 4.62 17.83 8.06
N TRP A 65 5.52 17.79 7.06
CA TRP A 65 5.11 17.77 5.67
C TRP A 65 4.24 16.56 5.31
N ILE A 66 4.61 15.35 5.76
CA ILE A 66 3.84 14.11 5.50
C ILE A 66 2.44 14.19 6.11
N LEU A 67 2.29 14.80 7.28
CA LEU A 67 1.04 14.84 8.04
C LEU A 67 0.20 16.10 7.77
N SER A 68 0.78 17.15 7.20
CA SER A 68 0.12 18.44 6.98
C SER A 68 -0.62 18.47 5.64
N SER A 69 -1.76 17.77 5.57
CA SER A 69 -2.72 17.98 4.48
C SER A 69 -3.75 19.03 4.89
N LYS A 70 -3.99 20.03 4.03
CA LYS A 70 -5.08 21.02 4.19
C LYS A 70 -6.41 20.54 3.61
N VAL A 71 -6.38 19.44 2.84
CA VAL A 71 -7.51 18.99 2.01
C VAL A 71 -8.27 17.84 2.69
N PHE A 72 -7.59 17.03 3.48
CA PHE A 72 -8.18 15.90 4.17
C PHE A 72 -7.40 15.54 5.43
N MET A 73 -8.08 14.83 6.34
CA MET A 73 -7.49 14.13 7.46
C MET A 73 -7.83 12.64 7.37
N ILE A 74 -6.97 11.80 7.94
CA ILE A 74 -7.20 10.35 8.02
C ILE A 74 -7.47 10.01 9.47
N GLN A 75 -8.60 9.36 9.75
CA GLN A 75 -9.01 8.97 11.09
C GLN A 75 -9.18 7.46 11.17
N SER A 76 -8.67 6.84 12.23
CA SER A 76 -8.95 5.42 12.50
C SER A 76 -10.42 5.26 12.91
N THR A 77 -11.08 4.23 12.40
CA THR A 77 -12.49 3.95 12.72
C THR A 77 -12.68 2.64 13.46
N LYS A 78 -13.89 2.44 13.99
CA LYS A 78 -14.28 1.24 14.73
C LYS A 78 -14.74 0.15 13.78
N LYS A 79 -14.72 -1.10 14.27
CA LYS A 79 -15.16 -2.29 13.53
C LYS A 79 -16.60 -2.18 13.00
N GLN A 80 -17.50 -1.48 13.70
CA GLN A 80 -18.88 -1.25 13.27
C GLN A 80 -18.98 -0.52 11.91
N GLU A 81 -18.02 0.36 11.59
CA GLU A 81 -18.04 1.04 10.29
C GLU A 81 -17.73 0.06 9.15
N TYR A 82 -17.01 -1.04 9.43
CA TYR A 82 -16.80 -2.10 8.43
C TYR A 82 -18.09 -2.82 8.08
N GLU A 83 -18.94 -3.12 9.07
CA GLU A 83 -20.25 -3.76 8.86
C GLU A 83 -21.14 -2.86 7.97
N LYS A 84 -21.15 -1.56 8.24
CA LYS A 84 -21.84 -0.57 7.41
C LYS A 84 -21.28 -0.50 5.98
N ILE A 85 -19.96 -0.59 5.80
CA ILE A 85 -19.35 -0.67 4.47
C ILE A 85 -19.82 -1.93 3.74
N GLN A 86 -19.90 -3.08 4.43
CA GLN A 86 -20.40 -4.32 3.83
C GLN A 86 -21.86 -4.19 3.36
N GLU A 87 -22.71 -3.55 4.17
CA GLU A 87 -24.11 -3.25 3.81
C GLU A 87 -24.19 -2.32 2.59
N LEU A 88 -23.46 -1.20 2.62
CA LEU A 88 -23.48 -0.18 1.56
C LEU A 88 -22.94 -0.68 0.21
N THR A 89 -22.02 -1.65 0.25
CA THR A 89 -21.43 -2.25 -0.96
C THR A 89 -22.18 -3.48 -1.44
N GLY A 90 -23.19 -3.94 -0.69
CA GLY A 90 -23.94 -5.16 -0.99
C GLY A 90 -23.08 -6.43 -0.89
N MET A 91 -22.01 -6.40 -0.10
CA MET A 91 -21.18 -7.58 0.15
C MET A 91 -21.99 -8.64 0.89
N SER A 92 -22.27 -9.76 0.22
CA SER A 92 -22.96 -10.90 0.82
C SER A 92 -22.13 -12.18 0.69
N GLY A 93 -21.94 -12.90 1.80
CA GLY A 93 -21.60 -14.33 1.84
C GLY A 93 -20.19 -14.78 1.40
N ALA A 94 -19.34 -13.92 0.81
CA ALA A 94 -17.99 -14.31 0.46
C ALA A 94 -17.06 -14.31 1.69
N ALA A 95 -16.30 -15.39 1.90
CA ALA A 95 -15.29 -15.50 2.95
C ALA A 95 -14.06 -14.65 2.61
N VAL A 96 -14.21 -13.33 2.68
CA VAL A 96 -13.15 -12.35 2.45
C VAL A 96 -12.52 -12.00 3.81
N PRO A 97 -11.18 -11.91 3.92
CA PRO A 97 -10.56 -11.49 5.17
C PRO A 97 -11.04 -10.08 5.56
N ALA A 98 -11.38 -9.90 6.83
CA ALA A 98 -11.58 -8.58 7.41
C ALA A 98 -10.24 -7.82 7.43
N PRO A 99 -10.24 -6.50 7.21
CA PRO A 99 -9.03 -5.69 7.31
C PRO A 99 -8.52 -5.64 8.74
N ASP A 100 -7.20 -5.58 8.91
CA ASP A 100 -6.57 -5.40 10.23
C ASP A 100 -6.77 -3.97 10.74
N TYR A 101 -6.82 -2.98 9.82
CA TYR A 101 -7.07 -1.58 10.14
C TYR A 101 -8.04 -0.95 9.15
N LEU A 102 -8.93 -0.09 9.66
CA LEU A 102 -9.87 0.70 8.89
C LEU A 102 -9.66 2.18 9.16
N PHE A 103 -9.58 2.96 8.09
CA PHE A 103 -9.45 4.41 8.17
C PHE A 103 -10.53 5.11 7.35
N GLU A 104 -11.04 6.23 7.86
CA GLU A 104 -11.92 7.16 7.15
C GLU A 104 -11.12 8.37 6.69
N ILE A 105 -11.46 8.85 5.49
CA ILE A 105 -10.95 10.10 4.93
C ILE A 105 -11.98 11.20 5.19
N VAL A 106 -11.60 12.16 6.03
CA VAL A 106 -12.39 13.34 6.36
C VAL A 106 -11.87 14.51 5.54
N TYR A 107 -12.61 14.89 4.51
CA TYR A 107 -12.27 16.02 3.64
C TYR A 107 -12.60 17.36 4.31
N SER A 108 -11.89 18.42 3.89
CA SER A 108 -12.19 19.79 4.31
C SER A 108 -13.57 20.26 3.84
N ASP A 109 -14.13 21.25 4.52
CA ASP A 109 -15.46 21.78 4.21
C ASP A 109 -15.57 22.22 2.75
N GLN A 110 -14.54 22.88 2.21
CA GLN A 110 -14.50 23.29 0.81
C GLN A 110 -14.70 22.10 -0.15
N MET A 111 -14.05 20.96 0.11
CA MET A 111 -14.18 19.76 -0.72
C MET A 111 -15.51 19.06 -0.50
N ASN A 112 -16.02 19.04 0.74
CA ASN A 112 -17.33 18.49 1.05
C ASN A 112 -18.44 19.28 0.35
N THR A 113 -18.40 20.62 0.40
CA THR A 113 -19.36 21.48 -0.30
C THR A 113 -19.32 21.24 -1.81
N LYS A 114 -18.14 21.18 -2.42
CA LYS A 114 -18.00 20.90 -3.86
C LYS A 114 -18.58 19.55 -4.25
N PHE A 115 -18.31 18.51 -3.46
CA PHE A 115 -18.85 17.17 -3.70
C PHE A 115 -20.37 17.12 -3.51
N ALA A 116 -20.90 17.78 -2.47
CA ALA A 116 -22.34 17.88 -2.22
C ALA A 116 -23.08 18.64 -3.34
N GLN A 117 -22.50 19.74 -3.85
CA GLN A 117 -23.02 20.47 -5.02
C GLN A 117 -23.05 19.58 -6.27
N THR A 118 -22.00 18.81 -6.51
CA THR A 118 -21.93 17.89 -7.66
C THR A 118 -22.95 16.75 -7.53
N LYS A 119 -23.15 16.23 -6.31
CA LYS A 119 -24.14 15.20 -6.00
C LYS A 119 -25.55 15.70 -6.25
N GLY A 120 -25.89 16.87 -5.70
CA GLY A 120 -27.28 17.36 -5.68
C GLY A 120 -28.21 16.34 -5.01
N GLU A 121 -29.33 16.06 -5.66
CA GLU A 121 -30.36 15.11 -5.17
C GLU A 121 -30.06 13.64 -5.50
N ARG A 122 -28.95 13.36 -6.19
CA ARG A 122 -28.61 11.99 -6.61
C ARG A 122 -28.16 11.12 -5.44
N ASP A 123 -28.36 9.82 -5.59
CA ASP A 123 -27.91 8.82 -4.63
C ASP A 123 -26.39 8.59 -4.70
N LEU A 124 -25.86 7.92 -3.67
CA LEU A 124 -24.46 7.49 -3.60
C LEU A 124 -24.37 5.98 -3.73
N ILE A 125 -23.38 5.53 -4.50
CA ILE A 125 -22.97 4.14 -4.66
C ILE A 125 -21.60 3.98 -3.99
N TYR A 126 -21.41 2.87 -3.28
CA TYR A 126 -20.13 2.52 -2.69
C TYR A 126 -19.50 1.36 -3.44
N ALA A 127 -18.21 1.48 -3.75
CA ALA A 127 -17.45 0.42 -4.42
C ALA A 127 -15.98 0.45 -4.00
N PHE A 128 -15.29 -0.67 -4.20
CA PHE A 128 -13.89 -0.86 -3.89
C PHE A 128 -12.99 -0.53 -5.09
N HIS A 129 -11.83 0.03 -4.79
CA HIS A 129 -10.71 0.18 -5.72
C HIS A 129 -9.47 -0.51 -5.15
N GLY A 130 -9.02 -1.57 -5.83
CA GLY A 130 -7.75 -2.21 -5.54
C GLY A 130 -6.60 -1.53 -6.29
N SER A 131 -5.48 -1.31 -5.61
CA SER A 131 -4.27 -0.76 -6.22
C SER A 131 -3.02 -1.21 -5.45
N ARG A 132 -1.86 -1.06 -6.08
CA ARG A 132 -0.59 -1.29 -5.38
C ARG A 132 -0.37 -0.22 -4.30
N LEU A 133 0.27 -0.62 -3.20
CA LEU A 133 0.45 0.23 -2.01
C LEU A 133 1.12 1.58 -2.34
N GLU A 134 2.11 1.59 -3.23
CA GLU A 134 2.86 2.78 -3.63
C GLU A 134 1.99 3.87 -4.28
N ASN A 135 0.82 3.52 -4.84
CA ASN A 135 -0.06 4.48 -5.50
C ASN A 135 -0.91 5.27 -4.50
N PHE A 136 -1.13 4.75 -3.29
CA PHE A 136 -2.10 5.32 -2.35
C PHE A 136 -1.72 6.70 -1.81
N HIS A 137 -0.42 7.04 -1.79
CA HIS A 137 0.00 8.42 -1.51
C HIS A 137 -0.61 9.39 -2.54
N SER A 138 -0.41 9.12 -3.83
CA SER A 138 -0.97 9.97 -4.88
C SER A 138 -2.49 9.91 -4.96
N ILE A 139 -3.09 8.73 -4.79
CA ILE A 139 -4.55 8.57 -4.80
C ILE A 139 -5.20 9.45 -3.72
N LEU A 140 -4.63 9.54 -2.53
CA LEU A 140 -5.20 10.36 -1.45
C LEU A 140 -5.10 11.86 -1.73
N HIS A 141 -3.97 12.31 -2.29
CA HIS A 141 -3.74 13.74 -2.51
C HIS A 141 -4.29 14.29 -3.81
N SER A 142 -4.41 13.45 -4.84
CA SER A 142 -4.79 13.87 -6.20
C SER A 142 -6.05 13.17 -6.71
N GLY A 143 -6.60 12.23 -5.94
CA GLY A 143 -7.74 11.41 -6.35
C GLY A 143 -7.35 10.26 -7.28
N LEU A 144 -8.35 9.49 -7.70
CA LEU A 144 -8.18 8.44 -8.70
C LEU A 144 -8.21 9.09 -10.09
N HIS A 145 -7.10 9.01 -10.82
CA HIS A 145 -6.97 9.64 -12.13
C HIS A 145 -7.54 8.73 -13.24
N CYS A 146 -8.77 9.00 -13.70
CA CYS A 146 -9.44 8.23 -14.76
C CYS A 146 -8.61 8.06 -16.04
N HIS A 147 -7.78 9.05 -16.39
CA HIS A 147 -7.05 9.10 -17.67
C HIS A 147 -5.71 8.36 -17.70
N LEU A 148 -5.25 7.82 -16.56
CA LEU A 148 -4.04 7.01 -16.50
C LEU A 148 -4.31 5.54 -16.86
N ASN A 149 -5.58 5.14 -16.98
CA ASN A 149 -6.02 3.79 -17.31
C ASN A 149 -6.44 3.67 -18.79
N ARG A 150 -5.58 4.10 -19.71
CA ARG A 150 -5.90 4.13 -21.16
C ARG A 150 -5.97 2.75 -21.81
N THR A 151 -5.30 1.76 -21.24
CA THR A 151 -5.26 0.37 -21.74
C THR A 151 -6.15 -0.51 -20.88
N SER A 152 -7.48 -0.35 -21.01
CA SER A 152 -8.40 -1.21 -20.30
C SER A 152 -9.50 -1.74 -21.21
N LEU A 153 -9.81 -3.03 -21.01
CA LEU A 153 -10.71 -3.83 -21.83
C LEU A 153 -12.08 -3.17 -22.02
N PHE A 154 -12.57 -2.45 -21.00
CA PHE A 154 -13.90 -1.82 -21.02
C PHE A 154 -13.86 -0.31 -21.28
N GLY A 155 -12.74 0.24 -21.76
CA GLY A 155 -12.58 1.66 -22.07
C GLY A 155 -11.87 2.49 -21.00
N GLU A 156 -11.72 3.80 -21.23
CA GLU A 156 -11.02 4.70 -20.32
C GLU A 156 -11.86 5.02 -19.08
N GLY A 157 -11.24 4.99 -17.90
CA GLY A 157 -11.89 5.37 -16.65
C GLY A 157 -11.25 4.78 -15.40
N THR A 158 -11.79 5.15 -14.25
CA THR A 158 -11.46 4.54 -12.96
C THR A 158 -12.31 3.30 -12.76
N TYR A 159 -11.65 2.16 -12.61
CA TYR A 159 -12.27 0.87 -12.40
C TYR A 159 -12.50 0.62 -10.92
N LEU A 160 -13.75 0.33 -10.57
CA LEU A 160 -14.20 0.04 -9.22
C LEU A 160 -15.02 -1.27 -9.25
N THR A 161 -15.19 -1.91 -8.11
CA THR A 161 -16.00 -3.12 -8.01
C THR A 161 -16.80 -3.17 -6.71
N SER A 162 -18.01 -3.73 -6.73
CA SER A 162 -18.76 -4.03 -5.50
C SER A 162 -18.24 -5.27 -4.78
N ASP A 163 -17.32 -6.05 -5.38
CA ASP A 163 -16.78 -7.28 -4.81
C ASP A 163 -15.38 -7.07 -4.22
N LEU A 164 -15.28 -7.12 -2.89
CA LEU A 164 -14.01 -6.94 -2.19
C LEU A 164 -12.97 -8.00 -2.57
N SER A 165 -13.39 -9.24 -2.85
CA SER A 165 -12.49 -10.33 -3.24
C SER A 165 -11.75 -10.00 -4.53
N LEU A 166 -12.46 -9.34 -5.45
CA LEU A 166 -11.90 -8.90 -6.72
C LEU A 166 -10.96 -7.70 -6.53
N ALA A 167 -11.32 -6.73 -5.68
CA ALA A 167 -10.44 -5.62 -5.35
C ALA A 167 -9.12 -6.09 -4.70
N LEU A 168 -9.16 -7.14 -3.86
CA LEU A 168 -7.97 -7.74 -3.26
C LEU A 168 -6.97 -8.28 -4.30
N LEU A 169 -7.44 -8.81 -5.43
CA LEU A 169 -6.55 -9.29 -6.51
C LEU A 169 -5.69 -8.16 -7.10
N TYR A 170 -6.18 -6.92 -7.07
CA TYR A 170 -5.47 -5.72 -7.54
C TYR A 170 -4.68 -5.01 -6.43
N SER A 171 -4.77 -5.48 -5.19
CA SER A 171 -4.08 -4.92 -4.02
C SER A 171 -3.08 -5.92 -3.43
N PRO A 172 -1.97 -6.22 -4.14
CA PRO A 172 -0.92 -7.05 -3.58
C PRO A 172 -0.27 -6.37 -2.37
N HIS A 173 0.32 -7.18 -1.50
CA HIS A 173 1.15 -6.67 -0.41
C HIS A 173 2.38 -5.94 -0.95
N GLY A 174 2.65 -4.75 -0.43
CA GLY A 174 3.79 -3.92 -0.78
C GLY A 174 4.57 -3.51 0.46
N LEU A 175 5.81 -3.05 0.24
CA LEU A 175 6.66 -2.50 1.31
C LEU A 175 6.14 -1.12 1.70
N GLY A 176 5.76 -0.97 2.97
CA GLY A 176 5.36 0.29 3.58
C GLY A 176 6.56 0.96 4.25
N TRP A 177 6.42 1.31 5.52
CA TRP A 177 7.49 1.89 6.32
C TRP A 177 7.95 0.91 7.39
N GLN A 178 9.26 0.66 7.47
CA GLN A 178 9.84 -0.35 8.37
C GLN A 178 9.50 -0.12 9.84
N ARG A 179 9.39 1.16 10.27
CA ARG A 179 9.05 1.54 11.65
C ARG A 179 7.56 1.80 11.85
N SER A 180 6.70 1.35 10.94
CA SER A 180 5.25 1.54 11.07
C SER A 180 4.67 0.67 12.19
N ALA A 181 3.78 1.27 12.99
CA ALA A 181 2.95 0.53 13.94
C ALA A 181 1.98 -0.47 13.26
N LEU A 182 1.69 -0.28 11.96
CA LEU A 182 0.84 -1.16 11.17
C LEU A 182 1.59 -2.39 10.63
N GLY A 183 2.91 -2.45 10.81
CA GLY A 183 3.79 -3.42 10.19
C GLY A 183 4.43 -2.93 8.88
N PRO A 184 5.53 -3.56 8.45
CA PRO A 184 6.34 -3.10 7.31
C PRO A 184 5.78 -3.50 5.95
N ILE A 185 4.86 -4.48 5.89
CA ILE A 185 4.29 -5.01 4.64
C ILE A 185 2.78 -4.89 4.71
N LEU A 186 2.20 -4.10 3.80
CA LEU A 186 0.79 -3.72 3.82
C LEU A 186 0.15 -3.96 2.45
N SER A 187 -1.11 -4.36 2.45
CA SER A 187 -2.02 -4.22 1.31
C SER A 187 -3.08 -3.17 1.67
N CYS A 188 -3.55 -2.41 0.68
CA CYS A 188 -4.50 -1.33 0.88
C CYS A 188 -5.58 -1.36 -0.22
N ILE A 189 -6.83 -1.12 0.16
CA ILE A 189 -7.98 -1.00 -0.73
C ILE A 189 -8.70 0.30 -0.40
N ALA A 190 -9.05 1.09 -1.41
CA ALA A 190 -9.91 2.25 -1.22
C ALA A 190 -11.39 1.82 -1.31
N VAL A 191 -12.21 2.34 -0.41
CA VAL A 191 -13.67 2.36 -0.56
C VAL A 191 -14.04 3.74 -1.06
N CYS A 192 -14.69 3.81 -2.22
CA CYS A 192 -15.04 5.04 -2.90
C CYS A 192 -16.53 5.34 -2.74
N GLU A 193 -16.86 6.60 -2.45
CA GLU A 193 -18.19 7.17 -2.64
C GLU A 193 -18.30 7.62 -4.10
N ILE A 194 -19.34 7.18 -4.80
CA ILE A 194 -19.61 7.50 -6.20
C ILE A 194 -20.99 8.14 -6.29
N ILE A 195 -21.11 9.26 -6.99
CA ILE A 195 -22.40 9.89 -7.31
C ILE A 195 -23.07 9.08 -8.42
N ASP A 196 -24.31 8.65 -8.21
CA ASP A 196 -25.06 7.90 -9.21
C ASP A 196 -25.43 8.79 -10.41
N HIS A 197 -24.56 8.80 -11.42
CA HIS A 197 -24.62 9.70 -12.57
C HIS A 197 -24.53 8.92 -13.90
N PRO A 198 -25.10 9.42 -15.01
CA PRO A 198 -25.00 8.76 -16.33
C PRO A 198 -23.57 8.48 -16.83
N ASP A 199 -22.58 9.20 -16.33
CA ASP A 199 -21.15 9.01 -16.65
C ASP A 199 -20.50 7.85 -15.88
N VAL A 200 -21.20 7.29 -14.90
CA VAL A 200 -20.82 6.04 -14.24
C VAL A 200 -21.39 4.89 -15.07
N LYS A 201 -20.51 4.06 -15.64
CA LYS A 201 -20.91 2.88 -16.41
C LYS A 201 -20.94 1.65 -15.53
N CYS A 202 -22.08 0.99 -15.49
CA CYS A 202 -22.37 -0.14 -14.62
C CYS A 202 -23.62 -0.86 -15.12
N GLN A 203 -23.82 -2.08 -14.61
CA GLN A 203 -25.07 -2.83 -14.75
C GLN A 203 -25.66 -3.01 -13.34
N VAL A 204 -26.55 -2.10 -12.95
CA VAL A 204 -27.20 -2.13 -11.63
C VAL A 204 -28.53 -2.86 -11.75
N LYS A 205 -28.90 -3.67 -10.75
CA LYS A 205 -30.27 -4.16 -10.64
C LYS A 205 -31.21 -2.98 -10.38
N LYS A 206 -32.36 -2.93 -11.05
CA LYS A 206 -33.36 -1.91 -10.74
C LYS A 206 -33.83 -2.08 -9.29
N LYS A 207 -34.05 -0.96 -8.61
CA LYS A 207 -34.70 -0.96 -7.28
C LYS A 207 -36.06 -1.63 -7.47
N ASP A 208 -36.30 -2.71 -6.72
CA ASP A 208 -37.54 -3.51 -6.73
C ASP A 208 -37.78 -4.44 -7.94
N SER A 209 -36.76 -4.74 -8.76
CA SER A 209 -36.86 -5.84 -9.73
C SER A 209 -35.53 -6.59 -9.96
N GLU A 210 -35.63 -7.86 -10.36
CA GLU A 210 -34.48 -8.66 -10.81
C GLU A 210 -33.97 -8.24 -12.21
N GLU A 211 -34.61 -7.22 -12.82
CA GLU A 211 -34.24 -6.72 -14.13
C GLU A 211 -33.00 -5.81 -14.05
N ILE A 212 -32.01 -6.12 -14.86
CA ILE A 212 -30.74 -5.39 -14.88
C ILE A 212 -30.88 -4.17 -15.78
N ASP A 213 -30.61 -2.98 -15.25
CA ASP A 213 -30.55 -1.76 -16.07
C ASP A 213 -29.27 -1.75 -16.89
N ARG A 214 -29.41 -2.05 -18.19
CA ARG A 214 -28.31 -2.06 -19.16
C ARG A 214 -28.07 -0.71 -19.83
N LYS A 215 -28.84 0.34 -19.51
CA LYS A 215 -28.73 1.65 -20.16
C LYS A 215 -27.34 2.28 -20.03
N ARG A 216 -26.61 1.94 -18.97
CA ARG A 216 -25.26 2.45 -18.67
C ARG A 216 -24.17 1.38 -18.78
N ALA A 217 -24.46 0.24 -19.41
CA ALA A 217 -23.55 -0.90 -19.42
C ALA A 217 -22.26 -0.68 -20.23
N ARG A 218 -22.25 0.27 -21.18
CA ARG A 218 -21.15 0.40 -22.15
C ARG A 218 -20.45 1.76 -22.10
N VAL A 219 -19.11 1.72 -22.09
CA VAL A 219 -18.24 2.89 -22.29
C VAL A 219 -18.04 3.13 -23.78
N LYS A 220 -17.93 4.40 -24.20
CA LYS A 220 -17.57 4.75 -25.58
C LYS A 220 -16.18 4.19 -25.87
N ASN A 221 -16.05 3.38 -26.93
CA ASN A 221 -14.81 2.68 -27.33
C ASN A 221 -14.41 1.47 -26.47
N SER A 222 -15.35 0.82 -25.77
CA SER A 222 -15.08 -0.47 -25.13
C SER A 222 -14.83 -1.58 -26.16
N GLU A 223 -13.64 -2.18 -26.13
CA GLU A 223 -13.24 -3.33 -26.95
C GLU A 223 -13.82 -4.65 -26.40
N GLY A 224 -13.96 -4.77 -25.08
CA GLY A 224 -14.47 -5.95 -24.39
C GLY A 224 -15.98 -5.99 -24.19
N GLY A 225 -16.73 -5.07 -24.81
CA GLY A 225 -18.20 -5.04 -24.73
C GLY A 225 -18.73 -4.34 -23.49
N ASP A 226 -19.72 -4.93 -22.84
CA ASP A 226 -20.39 -4.32 -21.67
C ASP A 226 -19.57 -4.51 -20.39
N VAL A 227 -19.56 -3.49 -19.52
CA VAL A 227 -18.95 -3.54 -18.19
C VAL A 227 -19.66 -4.62 -17.35
N PRO A 228 -18.95 -5.59 -16.75
CA PRO A 228 -19.62 -6.67 -16.01
C PRO A 228 -20.37 -6.16 -14.76
N GLN A 229 -21.36 -6.90 -14.28
CA GLN A 229 -22.28 -6.45 -13.20
C GLN A 229 -21.61 -5.99 -11.91
N LYS A 230 -20.49 -6.61 -11.53
CA LYS A 230 -19.75 -6.27 -10.32
C LYS A 230 -18.80 -5.09 -10.49
N TYR A 231 -18.69 -4.52 -11.69
CA TYR A 231 -17.77 -3.43 -11.99
C TYR A 231 -18.49 -2.11 -12.22
N PHE A 232 -17.79 -1.03 -11.88
CA PHE A 232 -18.16 0.32 -12.22
C PHE A 232 -16.97 0.97 -12.92
N VAL A 233 -17.24 1.65 -14.03
CA VAL A 233 -16.25 2.48 -14.73
C VAL A 233 -16.70 3.93 -14.63
N VAL A 234 -15.97 4.72 -13.86
CA VAL A 234 -16.23 6.15 -13.72
C VAL A 234 -15.32 6.91 -14.66
N THR A 235 -15.86 7.74 -15.55
CA THR A 235 -15.06 8.51 -16.51
C THR A 235 -14.72 9.92 -16.03
N ASN A 236 -15.49 10.46 -15.08
CA ASN A 236 -15.31 11.80 -14.52
C ASN A 236 -14.87 11.73 -13.05
N ASN A 237 -13.64 12.17 -12.76
CA ASN A 237 -13.05 12.20 -11.43
C ASN A 237 -13.88 12.97 -10.39
N GLN A 238 -14.73 13.92 -10.81
CA GLN A 238 -15.55 14.71 -9.87
C GLN A 238 -16.72 13.92 -9.29
N LEU A 239 -17.05 12.78 -9.90
CA LEU A 239 -18.17 11.94 -9.49
C LEU A 239 -17.78 10.92 -8.41
N LEU A 240 -16.51 10.84 -8.02
CA LEU A 240 -16.06 9.88 -7.03
C LEU A 240 -15.02 10.49 -6.10
N ARG A 241 -14.96 9.96 -4.87
CA ARG A 241 -13.88 10.26 -3.92
C ARG A 241 -13.59 9.04 -3.04
N VAL A 242 -12.37 8.95 -2.50
CA VAL A 242 -12.01 7.90 -1.55
C VAL A 242 -12.58 8.25 -0.19
N LYS A 243 -13.42 7.39 0.37
CA LYS A 243 -14.05 7.62 1.67
C LYS A 243 -13.40 6.82 2.79
N HIS A 244 -13.00 5.57 2.51
CA HIS A 244 -12.30 4.73 3.48
C HIS A 244 -11.09 4.02 2.87
N LEU A 245 -10.17 3.59 3.73
CA LEU A 245 -9.07 2.68 3.40
C LEU A 245 -9.17 1.43 4.25
N LEU A 246 -9.25 0.28 3.58
CA LEU A 246 -9.10 -1.04 4.20
C LEU A 246 -7.62 -1.42 4.12
N VAL A 247 -6.97 -1.61 5.27
CA VAL A 247 -5.54 -1.93 5.32
C VAL A 247 -5.35 -3.33 5.93
N TYR A 248 -4.64 -4.15 5.18
CA TYR A 248 -4.28 -5.51 5.55
C TYR A 248 -2.79 -5.55 5.87
N SER A 249 -2.46 -5.97 7.07
CA SER A 249 -1.07 -6.12 7.48
C SER A 249 -0.66 -7.57 7.27
N GLN A 250 0.43 -7.79 6.54
CA GLN A 250 0.99 -9.12 6.49
C GLN A 250 1.54 -9.43 7.87
N LYS A 251 0.81 -10.28 8.62
CA LYS A 251 1.31 -10.87 9.86
C LYS A 251 2.60 -11.60 9.53
N GLN A 252 3.72 -10.94 9.78
CA GLN A 252 4.98 -11.64 9.89
C GLN A 252 4.75 -12.58 11.06
N HIS A 253 4.69 -13.89 10.80
CA HIS A 253 5.06 -14.84 11.82
C HIS A 253 6.44 -14.37 12.26
N ARG A 254 6.49 -13.67 13.39
CA ARG A 254 7.71 -13.42 14.13
C ARG A 254 8.20 -14.83 14.43
N ARG A 255 8.99 -15.40 13.52
CA ARG A 255 10.04 -16.30 13.96
C ARG A 255 10.73 -15.48 15.04
N PRO A 256 10.79 -15.97 16.29
CA PRO A 256 11.56 -15.27 17.31
C PRO A 256 12.89 -14.95 16.65
N SER A 257 13.39 -13.73 16.87
CA SER A 257 14.71 -13.32 16.43
C SER A 257 15.67 -14.40 16.91
N ARG A 258 15.90 -15.39 16.04
CA ARG A 258 16.97 -16.35 16.19
C ARG A 258 18.13 -15.41 15.96
N GLN A 259 18.71 -14.92 17.05
CA GLN A 259 19.98 -14.21 17.06
C GLN A 259 20.76 -14.86 15.92
N SER A 260 20.95 -14.15 14.81
CA SER A 260 21.63 -14.76 13.69
C SER A 260 23.02 -14.97 14.24
N SER A 261 23.29 -16.20 14.68
CA SER A 261 24.61 -16.54 15.17
C SER A 261 25.53 -16.14 14.03
N TRP A 262 26.62 -15.47 14.36
CA TRP A 262 27.58 -14.91 13.41
C TRP A 262 27.89 -15.87 12.24
N PHE A 263 27.85 -17.18 12.52
CA PHE A 263 27.89 -18.30 11.57
C PHE A 263 26.91 -18.24 10.38
N TYR A 264 25.67 -17.78 10.57
CA TYR A 264 24.66 -17.66 9.49
C TYR A 264 24.89 -16.46 8.58
N THR A 265 25.46 -15.39 9.11
CA THR A 265 25.76 -14.17 8.34
C THR A 265 27.06 -14.33 7.54
N HIS A 266 28.02 -15.07 8.07
CA HIS A 266 29.35 -15.27 7.45
C HIS A 266 29.55 -16.71 6.94
N ARG A 267 28.51 -17.31 6.33
CA ARG A 267 28.56 -18.69 5.80
C ARG A 267 29.80 -18.95 4.92
N PHE A 268 30.16 -17.99 4.08
CA PHE A 268 31.33 -18.11 3.21
C PHE A 268 32.64 -18.17 4.00
N ALA A 269 32.83 -17.29 4.99
CA ALA A 269 34.04 -17.28 5.82
C ALA A 269 34.14 -18.55 6.68
N VAL A 270 33.02 -19.04 7.22
CA VAL A 270 32.96 -20.30 7.98
C VAL A 270 33.33 -21.48 7.09
N MET A 271 32.79 -21.55 5.86
CA MET A 271 33.14 -22.60 4.89
C MET A 271 34.62 -22.55 4.49
N MET A 272 35.19 -21.35 4.33
CA MET A 272 36.62 -21.19 4.05
C MET A 272 37.51 -21.63 5.20
N LEU A 273 37.10 -21.33 6.45
CA LEU A 273 37.86 -21.71 7.63
C LEU A 273 37.81 -23.23 7.87
N LEU A 274 36.65 -23.86 7.64
CA LEU A 274 36.51 -25.33 7.66
C LEU A 274 37.35 -26.00 6.58
N TYR A 275 37.39 -25.42 5.37
CA TYR A 275 38.21 -25.94 4.28
C TYR A 275 39.72 -25.86 4.61
N LEU A 276 40.17 -24.74 5.19
CA LEU A 276 41.55 -24.58 5.67
C LEU A 276 41.91 -25.61 6.74
N LEU A 277 41.03 -25.85 7.72
CA LEU A 277 41.22 -26.89 8.74
C LEU A 277 41.34 -28.28 8.12
N LEU A 278 40.51 -28.61 7.12
CA LEU A 278 40.58 -29.88 6.41
C LEU A 278 41.94 -30.05 5.71
N LEU A 279 42.44 -29.00 5.04
CA LEU A 279 43.75 -29.02 4.41
C LEU A 279 44.89 -29.20 5.42
N ILE A 280 44.80 -28.56 6.60
CA ILE A 280 45.77 -28.73 7.69
C ILE A 280 45.75 -30.17 8.20
N VAL A 281 44.58 -30.78 8.40
CA VAL A 281 44.46 -32.18 8.85
C VAL A 281 45.03 -33.15 7.81
N ILE A 282 44.76 -32.92 6.52
CA ILE A 282 45.34 -33.72 5.44
C ILE A 282 46.87 -33.54 5.37
N GLY A 283 47.36 -32.31 5.58
CA GLY A 283 48.79 -32.03 5.64
C GLY A 283 49.48 -32.69 6.84
N ALA A 284 48.85 -32.63 8.02
CA ALA A 284 49.37 -33.23 9.24
C ALA A 284 49.36 -34.77 9.16
N SER A 285 48.29 -35.38 8.65
CA SER A 285 48.21 -36.84 8.45
C SER A 285 49.21 -37.38 7.43
N LYS A 286 49.66 -36.54 6.49
CA LYS A 286 50.73 -36.89 5.54
C LYS A 286 52.14 -36.53 6.03
N SER A 287 52.27 -35.86 7.18
CA SER A 287 53.55 -35.48 7.74
C SER A 287 54.12 -36.60 8.62
N PRO A 288 55.32 -37.14 8.30
CA PRO A 288 55.92 -38.22 9.07
C PRO A 288 56.26 -37.81 10.52
N THR A 289 56.49 -36.51 10.78
CA THR A 289 56.73 -35.99 12.14
C THR A 289 55.46 -36.00 12.99
N PHE A 290 54.30 -35.66 12.43
CA PHE A 290 53.04 -35.65 13.18
C PHE A 290 52.57 -37.07 13.51
N VAL A 291 52.69 -38.00 12.56
CA VAL A 291 52.39 -39.42 12.77
C VAL A 291 53.29 -40.01 13.87
N TYR A 292 54.58 -39.67 13.87
CA TYR A 292 55.53 -40.10 14.90
C TYR A 292 55.14 -39.61 16.32
N TYR A 293 54.77 -38.34 16.47
CA TYR A 293 54.32 -37.81 17.77
C TYR A 293 52.95 -38.33 18.19
N TRP A 294 52.05 -38.60 17.24
CA TRP A 294 50.73 -39.15 17.52
C TRP A 294 50.81 -40.58 18.07
N HIS A 295 51.62 -41.44 17.45
CA HIS A 295 51.86 -42.80 17.96
C HIS A 295 52.48 -42.78 19.35
N ARG A 296 53.46 -41.89 19.61
CA ARG A 296 54.10 -41.74 20.92
C ARG A 296 53.17 -41.22 22.04
N MET A 297 52.05 -40.60 21.71
CA MET A 297 51.08 -40.09 22.70
C MET A 297 50.01 -41.11 23.07
N PHE A 298 49.80 -42.13 22.23
CA PHE A 298 48.73 -43.13 22.38
C PHE A 298 49.25 -44.57 22.55
N ASP A 299 50.57 -44.76 22.53
CA ASP A 299 51.31 -45.91 23.11
C ASP A 299 51.85 -45.53 24.50
#